data_AF-A0A1Q5LQX9-F1
#
_entry.id   AF-A0A1Q5LQX9-F1
#
_cell.length_a   1.000
_cell.length_b   1.000
_cell.length_c   1.000
_cell.angle_alpha   90.00
_cell.angle_beta   90.00
_cell.angle_gamma   90.00
#
_symmetry.space_group_name_H-M   'P 1'
#
loop_
_entity.id
_entity.type
_entity.pdbx_description
1 polymer ?
#
loop_
_entity_poly.entity_id
_entity_poly.type
_entity_poly.pdbx_seq_one_letter_code
_entity_poly.pdbx_strand_id
1 'polypeptide(L)'
;MPVVNVVTSAGRRVLTGAVCAGLLLAGCAAPRAAHGPAVAEGGRTAPSAASPAPGAPVPARPAEIPGLGPATRSHIPATSSQALVVKGDGPHSDQSTAVLYERDAATGWKAVSQPWPAHNALRGWTAHHRAGDLRTPIGVFALGDAGGALPDPGTRLPYDQSEEFNLSGTGFLGEPLEGSFDHVVAIDYNRVPGTSPLNKVRPLGLGKGGGVWIHVDHGGPTRACISLQRDDMRQLLLALDPAKNPVIVMGDAGTLGR
;
A
#
# COMPACT_ATOMS: atom_id res chain seq x y z
N MET A 1 43.41 -39.91 12.25
CA MET A 1 43.74 -40.17 13.67
C MET A 1 44.34 -38.90 14.26
N PRO A 2 44.00 -38.46 15.49
CA PRO A 2 42.88 -38.80 16.40
C PRO A 2 41.76 -37.72 16.27
N VAL A 3 40.47 -37.87 16.59
CA VAL A 3 39.65 -38.53 17.64
C VAL A 3 39.80 -37.92 19.04
N VAL A 4 38.85 -37.06 19.44
CA VAL A 4 38.21 -37.11 20.79
C VAL A 4 36.74 -36.71 20.66
N ASN A 5 35.90 -37.47 21.37
CA ASN A 5 34.44 -37.54 21.34
C ASN A 5 33.81 -36.86 22.58
N VAL A 6 32.57 -36.38 22.38
CA VAL A 6 31.35 -36.52 23.22
C VAL A 6 31.36 -35.97 24.66
N VAL A 7 30.37 -35.13 24.99
CA VAL A 7 29.36 -35.40 26.05
C VAL A 7 28.02 -34.74 25.69
N THR A 8 26.96 -35.56 25.72
CA THR A 8 25.53 -35.23 25.68
C THR A 8 25.04 -34.77 27.06
N SER A 9 24.04 -33.90 27.13
CA SER A 9 23.09 -33.97 28.26
C SER A 9 21.68 -33.55 27.82
N ALA A 10 20.74 -34.47 28.04
CA ALA A 10 19.31 -34.24 28.01
C ALA A 10 18.87 -33.80 29.41
N GLY A 11 17.93 -32.85 29.48
CA GLY A 11 17.33 -32.38 30.73
C GLY A 11 15.86 -32.07 30.52
N ARG A 12 15.01 -33.04 30.84
CA ARG A 12 13.55 -32.99 30.82
C ARG A 12 13.06 -32.59 32.22
N ARG A 13 12.14 -31.62 32.34
CA ARG A 13 11.23 -31.52 33.49
C ARG A 13 9.82 -31.16 33.04
N VAL A 14 8.91 -32.02 33.48
CA VAL A 14 7.45 -31.99 33.40
C VAL A 14 6.93 -31.45 34.74
N LEU A 15 5.84 -30.68 34.73
CA LEU A 15 4.83 -30.56 35.80
C LEU A 15 3.62 -29.81 35.19
N THR A 16 2.62 -30.49 34.64
CA THR A 16 1.37 -30.96 35.27
C THR A 16 0.70 -29.96 36.22
N GLY A 17 -0.45 -29.44 35.79
CA GLY A 17 -1.42 -28.71 36.60
C GLY A 17 -2.82 -28.93 36.05
N ALA A 18 -3.64 -29.63 36.82
CA ALA A 18 -4.93 -30.22 36.48
C ALA A 18 -6.13 -29.29 36.76
N VAL A 19 -7.13 -29.35 35.87
CA VAL A 19 -8.59 -29.56 36.16
C VAL A 19 -9.41 -28.38 36.70
N CYS A 20 -10.50 -28.06 36.00
CA CYS A 20 -11.86 -28.18 36.53
C CYS A 20 -12.93 -28.04 35.43
N ALA A 21 -13.82 -29.04 35.38
CA ALA A 21 -15.02 -29.09 34.58
C ALA A 21 -16.12 -28.19 35.15
N GLY A 22 -16.98 -27.66 34.28
CA GLY A 22 -18.23 -26.99 34.64
C GLY A 22 -19.32 -27.40 33.65
N LEU A 23 -20.30 -28.14 34.16
CA LEU A 23 -21.44 -28.70 33.43
C LEU A 23 -22.44 -27.64 32.92
N LEU A 24 -23.06 -28.01 31.79
CA LEU A 24 -24.43 -27.77 31.31
C LEU A 24 -25.41 -27.01 32.22
N LEU A 25 -26.25 -26.18 31.60
CA LEU A 25 -27.70 -26.19 31.81
C LEU A 25 -28.43 -25.53 30.61
N ALA A 26 -29.31 -26.32 29.99
CA ALA A 26 -30.30 -25.85 29.04
C ALA A 26 -31.44 -25.12 29.77
N GLY A 27 -32.01 -24.10 29.14
CA GLY A 27 -33.18 -23.39 29.63
C GLY A 27 -34.05 -22.89 28.49
N CYS A 28 -34.98 -23.72 28.04
CA CYS A 28 -36.15 -23.30 27.28
C CYS A 28 -37.25 -22.92 28.27
N ALA A 29 -37.82 -21.71 28.16
CA ALA A 29 -39.16 -21.44 28.68
C ALA A 29 -39.76 -20.21 27.98
N ALA A 30 -40.83 -20.46 27.22
CA ALA A 30 -41.78 -19.44 26.79
C ALA A 30 -42.80 -19.17 27.91
N PRO A 31 -43.48 -18.02 27.88
CA PRO A 31 -44.89 -18.01 28.25
C PRO A 31 -45.76 -17.49 27.10
N ARG A 32 -46.83 -18.25 26.87
CA ARG A 32 -48.01 -17.93 26.06
C ARG A 32 -49.13 -17.56 27.05
N ALA A 33 -49.87 -16.49 26.75
CA ALA A 33 -51.24 -16.13 27.17
C ALA A 33 -51.30 -14.60 27.40
N ALA A 34 -52.33 -13.84 27.04
CA ALA A 34 -53.69 -14.19 26.67
C ALA A 34 -54.26 -13.12 25.72
N HIS A 35 -55.17 -13.55 24.84
CA HIS A 35 -56.13 -12.67 24.17
C HIS A 35 -57.20 -12.23 25.19
N GLY A 36 -57.45 -10.93 25.25
CA GLY A 36 -58.62 -10.33 25.90
C GLY A 36 -59.14 -9.18 25.03
N PRO A 37 -60.46 -8.96 24.93
CA PRO A 37 -61.08 -8.25 23.82
C PRO A 37 -61.07 -6.73 23.96
N ALA A 38 -61.27 -6.09 22.82
CA ALA A 38 -61.34 -4.65 22.61
C ALA A 38 -62.48 -3.96 23.36
N VAL A 39 -62.19 -2.76 23.88
CA VAL A 39 -63.17 -1.71 24.16
C VAL A 39 -62.60 -0.43 23.57
N ALA A 40 -63.39 0.23 22.73
CA ALA A 40 -63.07 1.47 22.03
C ALA A 40 -63.37 2.69 22.92
N GLU A 41 -62.49 3.69 22.92
CA GLU A 41 -62.89 5.10 23.11
C GLU A 41 -61.73 6.07 22.85
N GLY A 42 -62.08 7.23 22.28
CA GLY A 42 -61.33 8.47 22.54
C GLY A 42 -60.31 8.89 21.48
N GLY A 43 -60.77 9.63 20.48
CA GLY A 43 -59.93 10.30 19.50
C GLY A 43 -58.89 11.24 20.13
N ARG A 44 -57.67 11.14 19.64
CA ARG A 44 -56.68 12.21 19.56
C ARG A 44 -55.94 12.04 18.25
N THR A 45 -56.22 12.90 17.28
CA THR A 45 -55.40 13.07 16.08
C THR A 45 -53.98 13.41 16.51
N ALA A 46 -53.09 12.42 16.46
CA ALA A 46 -51.66 12.66 16.52
C ALA A 46 -51.26 13.55 15.33
N PRO A 47 -50.37 14.53 15.50
CA PRO A 47 -49.81 15.22 14.35
C PRO A 47 -49.10 14.17 13.49
N SER A 48 -49.61 14.00 12.27
CA SER A 48 -48.94 13.21 11.24
C SER A 48 -47.52 13.74 11.14
N ALA A 49 -46.55 12.92 11.54
CA ALA A 49 -45.14 13.21 11.29
C ALA A 49 -45.02 13.43 9.78
N ALA A 50 -44.69 14.65 9.38
CA ALA A 50 -44.49 14.98 8.00
C ALA A 50 -43.46 14.00 7.41
N SER A 51 -43.90 13.17 6.48
CA SER A 51 -42.98 12.39 5.65
C SER A 51 -41.97 13.34 5.04
N PRO A 52 -40.66 13.06 5.10
CA PRO A 52 -39.67 13.92 4.48
C PRO A 52 -40.00 14.04 2.99
N ALA A 53 -40.01 15.27 2.49
CA ALA A 53 -40.31 15.55 1.09
C ALA A 53 -39.43 14.67 0.19
N PRO A 54 -40.00 13.98 -0.82
CA PRO A 54 -39.18 13.28 -1.79
C PRO A 54 -38.41 14.31 -2.62
N GLY A 55 -37.07 14.27 -2.57
CA GLY A 55 -36.26 14.94 -3.58
C GLY A 55 -35.21 15.95 -3.12
N ALA A 56 -34.86 16.04 -1.83
CA ALA A 56 -33.61 16.72 -1.48
C ALA A 56 -32.43 15.84 -1.96
N PRO A 57 -31.55 16.32 -2.87
CA PRO A 57 -30.39 15.54 -3.27
C PRO A 57 -29.50 15.29 -2.06
N VAL A 58 -29.33 14.03 -1.67
CA VAL A 58 -28.27 13.68 -0.73
C VAL A 58 -26.95 14.07 -1.41
N PRO A 59 -26.12 14.94 -0.80
CA PRO A 59 -24.84 15.28 -1.40
C PRO A 59 -24.06 13.99 -1.65
N ALA A 60 -23.69 13.76 -2.91
CA ALA A 60 -22.93 12.58 -3.29
C ALA A 60 -21.63 12.56 -2.49
N ARG A 61 -21.32 11.42 -1.86
CA ARG A 61 -20.04 11.25 -1.17
C ARG A 61 -18.91 11.46 -2.19
N PRO A 62 -17.85 12.22 -1.84
CA PRO A 62 -16.66 12.33 -2.69
C PRO A 62 -16.17 10.94 -3.13
N ALA A 63 -15.76 10.83 -4.39
CA ALA A 63 -15.25 9.60 -4.97
C ALA A 63 -13.99 9.13 -4.25
N GLU A 64 -13.85 7.82 -4.12
CA GLU A 64 -12.70 7.17 -3.51
C GLU A 64 -11.88 6.44 -4.58
N ILE A 65 -10.61 6.19 -4.30
CA ILE A 65 -9.75 5.41 -5.19
C ILE A 65 -10.29 3.97 -5.33
N PRO A 66 -10.57 3.49 -6.56
CA PRO A 66 -11.08 2.14 -6.79
C PRO A 66 -10.12 1.03 -6.36
N GLY A 67 -10.64 0.05 -5.63
CA GLY A 67 -9.89 -1.14 -5.20
C GLY A 67 -8.95 -0.93 -4.00
N LEU A 68 -8.98 0.24 -3.37
CA LEU A 68 -8.42 0.42 -2.03
C LEU A 68 -9.51 0.18 -0.99
N GLY A 69 -9.26 -0.66 0.01
CA GLY A 69 -10.16 -0.88 1.14
C GLY A 69 -10.01 0.21 2.22
N PRO A 70 -10.91 0.24 3.22
CA PRO A 70 -10.91 1.26 4.26
C PRO A 70 -9.61 1.30 5.07
N ALA A 71 -9.01 0.14 5.36
CA ALA A 71 -7.75 0.08 6.10
C ALA A 71 -6.63 0.74 5.29
N THR A 72 -6.48 0.38 4.02
CA THR A 72 -5.46 1.01 3.14
C THR A 72 -5.68 2.51 2.98
N ARG A 73 -6.93 2.95 2.72
CA ARG A 73 -7.26 4.37 2.56
C ARG A 73 -6.94 5.20 3.80
N SER A 74 -7.12 4.64 4.99
CA SER A 74 -6.81 5.35 6.25
C SER A 74 -5.33 5.70 6.42
N HIS A 75 -4.43 5.04 5.69
CA HIS A 75 -3.00 5.35 5.69
C HIS A 75 -2.62 6.45 4.70
N ILE A 76 -3.50 6.85 3.78
CA ILE A 76 -3.27 8.00 2.91
C ILE A 76 -3.44 9.27 3.75
N PRO A 77 -2.40 10.12 3.90
CA PRO A 77 -2.51 11.33 4.68
C PRO A 77 -3.64 12.23 4.17
N ALA A 78 -4.43 12.80 5.09
CA ALA A 78 -5.55 13.69 4.71
C ALA A 78 -5.09 14.96 3.96
N THR A 79 -3.81 15.34 4.14
CA THR A 79 -3.13 16.44 3.44
C THR A 79 -2.65 16.07 2.03
N SER A 80 -2.68 14.79 1.67
CA SER A 80 -2.34 14.33 0.33
C SER A 80 -3.52 14.50 -0.61
N SER A 81 -3.25 15.14 -1.75
CA SER A 81 -4.17 15.27 -2.86
C SER A 81 -3.62 14.66 -4.15
N GLN A 82 -2.55 13.88 -4.07
CA GLN A 82 -1.99 13.13 -5.19
C GLN A 82 -1.49 11.75 -4.73
N ALA A 83 -1.91 10.70 -5.42
CA ALA A 83 -1.56 9.32 -5.07
C ALA A 83 -1.25 8.49 -6.33
N LEU A 84 -0.05 7.94 -6.42
CA LEU A 84 0.28 6.89 -7.38
C LEU A 84 -0.12 5.55 -6.78
N VAL A 85 -1.07 4.86 -7.38
CA VAL A 85 -1.54 3.55 -6.89
C VAL A 85 -0.92 2.47 -7.75
N VAL A 86 -0.07 1.64 -7.17
CA VAL A 86 0.58 0.51 -7.84
C VAL A 86 -0.01 -0.79 -7.30
N LYS A 87 -0.77 -1.48 -8.15
CA LYS A 87 -1.50 -2.69 -7.79
C LYS A 87 -0.84 -3.88 -8.48
N GLY A 88 -0.30 -4.79 -7.68
CA GLY A 88 0.22 -6.06 -8.16
C GLY A 88 -0.89 -7.07 -8.45
N ASP A 89 -0.68 -7.90 -9.47
CA ASP A 89 -1.64 -8.93 -9.90
C ASP A 89 -1.83 -10.03 -8.84
N GLY A 90 -0.87 -10.20 -7.94
CA GLY A 90 -0.96 -11.13 -6.82
C GLY A 90 0.22 -11.00 -5.86
N PRO A 91 0.16 -11.67 -4.69
CA PRO A 91 1.17 -11.53 -3.64
C PRO A 91 2.56 -12.04 -4.02
N HIS A 92 2.67 -12.84 -5.07
CA HIS A 92 3.92 -13.41 -5.59
C HIS A 92 4.19 -13.07 -7.06
N SER A 93 3.39 -12.16 -7.64
CA SER A 93 3.57 -11.67 -9.00
C SER A 93 4.57 -10.51 -9.01
N ASP A 94 5.39 -10.44 -10.05
CA ASP A 94 6.20 -9.27 -10.38
C ASP A 94 5.50 -8.28 -11.32
N GLN A 95 4.30 -8.63 -11.81
CA GLN A 95 3.48 -7.79 -12.67
C GLN A 95 2.56 -6.89 -11.84
N SER A 96 2.50 -5.63 -12.25
CA SER A 96 1.73 -4.58 -11.61
C SER A 96 1.14 -3.59 -12.62
N THR A 97 0.14 -2.84 -12.17
CA THR A 97 -0.39 -1.69 -12.89
C THR A 97 -0.35 -0.46 -12.00
N ALA A 98 0.16 0.65 -12.53
CA ALA A 98 0.23 1.94 -11.85
C ALA A 98 -0.81 2.92 -12.42
N VAL A 99 -1.50 3.66 -11.55
CA VAL A 99 -2.41 4.75 -11.95
C VAL A 99 -2.19 5.94 -11.02
N LEU A 100 -2.01 7.13 -11.60
CA LEU A 100 -1.92 8.37 -10.86
C LEU A 100 -3.32 8.95 -10.62
N TYR A 101 -3.61 9.29 -9.37
CA TYR A 101 -4.84 9.93 -8.93
C TYR A 101 -4.57 11.30 -8.35
N GLU A 102 -5.52 12.21 -8.52
CA GLU A 102 -5.58 13.48 -7.80
C GLU A 102 -6.91 13.62 -7.07
N ARG A 103 -6.89 14.28 -5.93
CA ARG A 103 -8.07 14.53 -5.10
C ARG A 103 -8.56 15.96 -5.26
N ASP A 104 -9.79 16.09 -5.71
CA ASP A 104 -10.56 17.32 -5.59
C ASP A 104 -11.37 17.31 -4.29
N ALA A 105 -11.50 18.47 -3.64
CA ALA A 105 -12.15 18.56 -2.33
C ALA A 105 -13.66 18.29 -2.42
N ALA A 106 -14.31 18.65 -3.54
CA ALA A 106 -15.74 18.51 -3.71
C ALA A 106 -16.12 17.14 -4.28
N THR A 107 -15.38 16.67 -5.30
CA THR A 107 -15.70 15.48 -6.08
C THR A 107 -14.91 14.24 -5.67
N GLY A 108 -13.82 14.38 -4.92
CA GLY A 108 -12.99 13.29 -4.44
C GLY A 108 -11.86 12.90 -5.39
N TRP A 109 -11.43 11.65 -5.32
CA TRP A 109 -10.32 11.12 -6.12
C TRP A 109 -10.70 10.84 -7.56
N LYS A 110 -9.87 11.28 -8.49
CA LYS A 110 -10.00 11.04 -9.94
C LYS A 110 -8.67 10.55 -10.51
N ALA A 111 -8.73 9.56 -11.41
CA ALA A 111 -7.56 9.15 -12.19
C ALA A 111 -7.16 10.27 -13.16
N VAL A 112 -5.89 10.64 -13.16
CA VAL A 112 -5.30 11.66 -14.04
C VAL A 112 -4.29 11.07 -15.04
N SER A 113 -3.99 9.78 -14.92
CA SER A 113 -3.27 9.01 -15.92
C SER A 113 -4.12 7.86 -16.47
N GLN A 114 -3.70 7.31 -17.59
CA GLN A 114 -4.09 5.95 -17.97
C GLN A 114 -3.39 4.92 -17.06
N PRO A 115 -3.87 3.66 -17.03
CA PRO A 115 -3.12 2.59 -16.40
C PRO A 115 -1.81 2.32 -17.12
N TRP A 116 -0.71 2.35 -16.38
CA TRP A 116 0.63 2.06 -16.86
C TRP A 116 1.05 0.65 -16.43
N PRO A 117 1.53 -0.19 -17.36
CA PRO A 117 2.22 -1.42 -16.99
C PRO A 117 3.42 -1.11 -16.10
N ALA A 118 3.61 -1.91 -15.07
CA ALA A 118 4.70 -1.74 -14.12
C ALA A 118 5.26 -3.10 -13.69
N HIS A 119 6.56 -3.15 -13.37
CA HIS A 119 7.12 -4.29 -12.64
C HIS A 119 7.38 -3.92 -11.19
N ASN A 120 7.20 -4.91 -10.32
CA ASN A 120 7.64 -4.89 -8.94
C ASN A 120 8.72 -5.96 -8.73
N ALA A 121 9.09 -6.23 -7.49
CA ALA A 121 10.16 -7.17 -7.20
C ALA A 121 9.82 -8.61 -7.60
N LEU A 122 10.85 -9.37 -7.98
CA LEU A 122 10.77 -10.75 -8.48
C LEU A 122 9.86 -11.69 -7.66
N ARG A 123 9.84 -11.57 -6.32
CA ARG A 123 9.07 -12.47 -5.44
C ARG A 123 7.75 -11.85 -4.96
N GLY A 124 7.31 -10.78 -5.60
CA GLY A 124 6.08 -10.07 -5.30
C GLY A 124 6.19 -9.16 -4.10
N TRP A 125 5.21 -9.25 -3.22
CA TRP A 125 4.90 -8.22 -2.23
C TRP A 125 5.09 -8.71 -0.80
N THR A 126 5.39 -7.80 0.13
CA THR A 126 5.53 -8.13 1.56
C THR A 126 5.15 -6.98 2.48
N ALA A 127 4.44 -7.27 3.57
CA ALA A 127 4.25 -6.33 4.68
C ALA A 127 5.46 -6.29 5.64
N HIS A 128 6.42 -7.22 5.48
CA HIS A 128 7.57 -7.39 6.36
C HIS A 128 8.88 -7.42 5.57
N HIS A 129 9.14 -6.35 4.83
CA HIS A 129 10.31 -6.26 3.97
C HIS A 129 11.63 -6.39 4.75
N ARG A 130 12.58 -7.10 4.14
CA ARG A 130 13.95 -7.31 4.60
C ARG A 130 14.91 -7.12 3.43
N ALA A 131 16.12 -6.64 3.73
CA ALA A 131 17.16 -6.50 2.72
C ALA A 131 17.39 -7.84 1.99
N GLY A 132 17.33 -7.81 0.66
CA GLY A 132 17.60 -8.97 -0.19
C GLY A 132 16.48 -10.02 -0.26
N ASP A 133 15.29 -9.75 0.31
CA ASP A 133 14.15 -10.68 0.22
C ASP A 133 13.53 -10.78 -1.19
N LEU A 134 13.92 -9.85 -2.08
CA LEU A 134 13.42 -9.68 -3.46
C LEU A 134 11.91 -9.46 -3.51
N ARG A 135 11.37 -8.76 -2.51
CA ARG A 135 9.96 -8.35 -2.44
C ARG A 135 9.83 -6.85 -2.32
N THR A 136 8.77 -6.30 -2.92
CA THR A 136 8.42 -4.89 -2.78
C THR A 136 7.62 -4.69 -1.48
N PRO A 137 7.96 -3.70 -0.65
CA PRO A 137 7.20 -3.41 0.57
C PRO A 137 5.77 -2.96 0.23
N ILE A 138 4.80 -3.48 0.96
CA ILE A 138 3.41 -3.03 0.91
C ILE A 138 3.24 -1.83 1.82
N GLY A 139 2.56 -0.79 1.36
CA GLY A 139 2.19 0.35 2.22
C GLY A 139 1.88 1.63 1.47
N VAL A 140 1.82 2.71 2.24
CA VAL A 140 1.71 4.09 1.75
C VAL A 140 2.98 4.83 2.13
N PHE A 141 3.65 5.44 1.16
CA PHE A 141 4.92 6.13 1.35
C PHE A 141 4.90 7.46 0.60
N ALA A 142 5.57 8.48 1.12
CA ALA A 142 5.70 9.75 0.43
C ALA A 142 6.64 9.64 -0.79
N LEU A 143 6.40 10.53 -1.77
CA LEU A 143 7.22 10.74 -2.96
C LEU A 143 7.71 12.18 -2.94
N GLY A 144 8.92 12.41 -2.43
CA GLY A 144 9.44 13.77 -2.20
C GLY A 144 10.62 14.17 -3.06
N ASP A 145 11.44 13.21 -3.49
CA ASP A 145 12.73 13.48 -4.11
C ASP A 145 12.89 12.70 -5.42
N ALA A 146 13.51 13.31 -6.42
CA ALA A 146 13.79 12.72 -7.72
C ALA A 146 15.29 12.80 -8.05
N GLY A 147 15.69 12.11 -9.10
CA GLY A 147 17.05 12.16 -9.61
C GLY A 147 17.24 11.27 -10.82
N GLY A 148 18.49 11.06 -11.24
CA GLY A 148 18.80 10.14 -12.31
C GLY A 148 20.14 10.41 -12.98
N ALA A 149 20.53 9.52 -13.88
CA ALA A 149 21.72 9.70 -14.71
C ALA A 149 21.52 10.81 -15.75
N LEU A 150 20.29 10.98 -16.23
CA LEU A 150 19.95 11.99 -17.22
C LEU A 150 19.50 13.31 -16.58
N PRO A 151 19.53 14.43 -17.33
CA PRO A 151 19.00 15.70 -16.85
C PRO A 151 17.53 15.62 -16.46
N ASP A 152 17.14 16.52 -15.57
CA ASP A 152 15.75 16.73 -15.14
C ASP A 152 14.83 16.96 -16.37
N PRO A 153 13.78 16.14 -16.55
CA PRO A 153 12.84 16.30 -17.66
C PRO A 153 11.87 17.49 -17.49
N GLY A 154 11.94 18.23 -16.38
CA GLY A 154 11.08 19.35 -16.00
C GLY A 154 10.21 19.09 -14.78
N THR A 155 10.64 18.26 -13.84
CA THR A 155 9.89 17.96 -12.62
C THR A 155 9.80 19.16 -11.68
N ARG A 156 8.80 19.15 -10.79
CA ARG A 156 8.71 20.09 -9.67
C ARG A 156 9.37 19.56 -8.39
N LEU A 157 9.73 18.28 -8.36
CA LEU A 157 10.44 17.68 -7.23
C LEU A 157 11.90 18.18 -7.23
N PRO A 158 12.55 18.28 -6.06
CA PRO A 158 14.01 18.34 -6.00
C PRO A 158 14.63 17.21 -6.84
N TYR A 159 15.57 17.54 -7.71
CA TYR A 159 16.17 16.61 -8.65
C TYR A 159 17.69 16.57 -8.52
N ASP A 160 18.24 15.42 -8.16
CA ASP A 160 19.68 15.17 -8.13
C ASP A 160 20.14 14.42 -9.38
N GLN A 161 20.86 15.11 -10.27
CA GLN A 161 21.53 14.47 -11.40
C GLN A 161 22.92 13.98 -10.98
N SER A 162 23.25 12.72 -11.28
CA SER A 162 24.59 12.16 -11.00
C SER A 162 24.90 10.95 -11.87
N GLU A 163 26.17 10.79 -12.26
CA GLU A 163 26.64 9.56 -12.92
C GLU A 163 26.59 8.33 -12.01
N GLU A 164 26.47 8.49 -10.69
CA GLU A 164 26.32 7.37 -9.74
C GLU A 164 25.01 6.59 -9.93
N PHE A 165 24.04 7.13 -10.68
CA PHE A 165 22.85 6.41 -11.09
C PHE A 165 23.11 5.42 -12.24
N ASN A 166 24.23 5.55 -12.96
CA ASN A 166 24.54 4.62 -14.05
C ASN A 166 24.70 3.20 -13.51
N LEU A 167 23.81 2.33 -13.95
CA LEU A 167 23.81 0.92 -13.61
C LEU A 167 24.20 0.12 -14.84
N SER A 168 25.12 -0.83 -14.67
CA SER A 168 25.50 -1.81 -15.69
C SER A 168 25.16 -3.22 -15.22
N GLY A 169 25.20 -4.18 -16.15
CA GLY A 169 24.91 -5.58 -15.89
C GLY A 169 23.52 -6.00 -16.35
N THR A 170 23.09 -7.17 -15.89
CA THR A 170 21.84 -7.82 -16.33
C THR A 170 20.89 -8.07 -15.17
N GLY A 171 19.60 -7.99 -15.46
CA GLY A 171 18.51 -8.32 -14.55
C GLY A 171 18.26 -9.83 -14.47
N PHE A 172 17.12 -10.20 -13.89
CA PHE A 172 16.84 -11.59 -13.54
C PHE A 172 16.54 -12.47 -14.76
N LEU A 173 16.09 -11.88 -15.85
CA LEU A 173 15.75 -12.55 -17.11
C LEU A 173 16.86 -12.41 -18.16
N GLY A 174 18.00 -11.81 -17.78
CA GLY A 174 19.12 -11.52 -18.70
C GLY A 174 18.96 -10.20 -19.47
N GLU A 175 17.93 -9.42 -19.16
CA GLU A 175 17.68 -8.09 -19.70
C GLU A 175 18.77 -7.09 -19.24
N PRO A 176 19.20 -6.14 -20.10
CA PRO A 176 20.19 -5.15 -19.72
C PRO A 176 19.61 -4.17 -18.69
N LEU A 177 20.38 -3.83 -17.65
CA LEU A 177 19.98 -2.84 -16.66
C LEU A 177 20.40 -1.41 -17.01
N GLU A 178 21.15 -1.24 -18.10
CA GLU A 178 21.59 0.07 -18.55
C GLU A 178 20.40 0.98 -18.86
N GLY A 179 20.45 2.21 -18.35
CA GLY A 179 19.36 3.18 -18.45
C GLY A 179 18.20 2.99 -17.47
N SER A 180 18.21 1.95 -16.62
CA SER A 180 17.11 1.72 -15.65
C SER A 180 16.92 2.89 -14.68
N PHE A 181 18.00 3.60 -14.35
CA PHE A 181 17.99 4.76 -13.45
C PHE A 181 18.30 6.08 -14.16
N ASP A 182 18.02 6.14 -15.47
CA ASP A 182 18.05 7.41 -16.22
C ASP A 182 17.22 8.49 -15.52
N HIS A 183 16.09 8.08 -14.96
CA HIS A 183 15.17 8.87 -14.15
C HIS A 183 14.63 8.02 -13.01
N VAL A 184 14.62 8.57 -11.79
CA VAL A 184 14.09 7.93 -10.58
C VAL A 184 13.23 8.89 -9.76
N VAL A 185 12.24 8.35 -9.06
CA VAL A 185 11.55 9.00 -7.94
C VAL A 185 11.75 8.13 -6.71
N ALA A 186 12.27 8.72 -5.63
CA ALA A 186 12.50 7.99 -4.40
C ALA A 186 11.20 7.72 -3.65
N ILE A 187 11.02 6.47 -3.22
CA ILE A 187 9.95 6.07 -2.32
C ILE A 187 10.48 6.19 -0.90
N ASP A 188 9.75 6.89 -0.02
CA ASP A 188 10.16 7.14 1.37
C ASP A 188 10.04 5.92 2.31
N TYR A 189 10.41 4.75 1.81
CA TYR A 189 10.61 3.54 2.60
C TYR A 189 12.05 3.49 3.14
N ASN A 190 12.19 3.55 4.47
CA ASN A 190 13.46 3.43 5.19
C ASN A 190 14.60 4.34 4.65
N ARG A 191 14.28 5.60 4.37
CA ARG A 191 15.25 6.64 3.97
C ARG A 191 14.98 7.94 4.72
N VAL A 192 15.82 8.95 4.48
CA VAL A 192 15.63 10.32 4.97
C VAL A 192 15.01 11.14 3.84
N PRO A 193 13.73 11.57 3.94
CA PRO A 193 13.10 12.44 2.95
C PRO A 193 13.79 13.80 2.83
N GLY A 194 13.68 14.47 1.68
CA GLY A 194 14.31 15.76 1.43
C GLY A 194 15.82 15.67 1.20
N THR A 195 16.31 14.47 0.85
CA THR A 195 17.72 14.24 0.51
C THR A 195 17.81 13.49 -0.80
N SER A 196 19.00 13.42 -1.39
CA SER A 196 19.17 12.71 -2.66
C SER A 196 18.65 11.26 -2.58
N PRO A 197 18.06 10.72 -3.67
CA PRO A 197 17.76 9.29 -3.76
C PRO A 197 18.96 8.38 -3.47
N LEU A 198 20.20 8.87 -3.73
CA LEU A 198 21.45 8.17 -3.46
C LEU A 198 21.86 8.16 -1.97
N ASN A 199 21.19 8.93 -1.11
CA ASN A 199 21.48 8.93 0.33
C ASN A 199 21.33 7.51 0.91
N LYS A 200 22.38 7.03 1.58
CA LYS A 200 22.49 5.66 2.10
C LYS A 200 22.05 5.50 3.56
N VAL A 201 21.62 6.56 4.25
CA VAL A 201 21.13 6.50 5.63
C VAL A 201 19.82 5.68 5.69
N ARG A 202 19.73 4.75 6.64
CA ARG A 202 18.59 3.84 6.84
C ARG A 202 18.07 3.94 8.28
N PRO A 203 17.09 4.82 8.58
CA PRO A 203 16.61 5.06 9.95
C PRO A 203 16.03 3.83 10.66
N LEU A 204 15.45 2.88 9.93
CA LEU A 204 14.93 1.61 10.45
C LEU A 204 15.98 0.48 10.45
N GLY A 205 17.25 0.82 10.20
CA GLY A 205 18.38 -0.10 10.13
C GLY A 205 18.55 -0.77 8.76
N LEU A 206 19.76 -1.28 8.51
CA LEU A 206 20.12 -1.91 7.23
C LEU A 206 19.31 -3.19 6.93
N GLY A 207 18.92 -3.94 7.97
CA GLY A 207 18.17 -5.18 7.81
C GLY A 207 16.79 -5.01 7.18
N LYS A 208 16.21 -3.80 7.24
CA LYS A 208 14.95 -3.45 6.60
C LYS A 208 15.08 -3.13 5.11
N GLY A 209 16.28 -3.12 4.53
CA GLY A 209 16.50 -2.71 3.15
C GLY A 209 16.31 -1.20 2.95
N GLY A 210 16.26 -0.73 1.71
CA GLY A 210 16.08 0.68 1.36
C GLY A 210 16.56 0.92 -0.07
N GLY A 211 16.58 2.18 -0.52
CA GLY A 211 16.86 2.48 -1.93
C GLY A 211 15.77 1.91 -2.84
N VAL A 212 14.52 2.00 -2.40
CA VAL A 212 13.35 1.60 -3.17
C VAL A 212 12.90 2.80 -3.97
N TRP A 213 12.88 2.69 -5.29
CA TRP A 213 12.56 3.79 -6.20
C TRP A 213 11.44 3.40 -7.16
N ILE A 214 10.87 4.40 -7.81
CA ILE A 214 10.19 4.25 -9.09
C ILE A 214 11.22 4.61 -10.16
N HIS A 215 11.43 3.76 -11.17
CA HIS A 215 12.46 4.00 -12.18
C HIS A 215 12.06 3.52 -13.58
N VAL A 216 12.93 3.78 -14.57
CA VAL A 216 12.70 3.36 -15.96
C VAL A 216 12.78 1.84 -16.07
N ASP A 217 11.80 1.26 -16.74
CA ASP A 217 11.67 -0.17 -16.96
C ASP A 217 12.78 -0.72 -17.85
N HIS A 218 13.26 -1.90 -17.48
CA HIS A 218 14.28 -2.66 -18.20
C HIS A 218 13.75 -3.97 -18.79
N GLY A 219 12.43 -4.21 -18.75
CA GLY A 219 11.79 -5.39 -19.32
C GLY A 219 11.73 -6.62 -18.40
N GLY A 220 11.93 -6.44 -17.09
CA GLY A 220 11.91 -7.55 -16.13
C GLY A 220 11.68 -7.11 -14.68
N PRO A 221 11.58 -8.08 -13.75
CA PRO A 221 11.33 -7.82 -12.34
C PRO A 221 12.45 -7.03 -11.68
N THR A 222 12.08 -6.24 -10.67
CA THR A 222 13.05 -5.46 -9.89
C THR A 222 13.56 -6.24 -8.67
N ARG A 223 14.44 -5.61 -7.88
CA ARG A 223 14.90 -6.13 -6.57
C ARG A 223 14.07 -5.66 -5.37
N ALA A 224 13.22 -4.66 -5.57
CA ALA A 224 12.33 -4.04 -4.56
C ALA A 224 11.51 -2.89 -5.19
N CYS A 225 12.12 -2.18 -6.14
CA CYS A 225 11.58 -1.01 -6.82
C CYS A 225 10.27 -1.27 -7.58
N ILE A 226 9.66 -0.17 -8.02
CA ILE A 226 8.66 -0.17 -9.09
C ILE A 226 9.34 0.33 -10.36
N SER A 227 9.09 -0.30 -11.49
CA SER A 227 9.55 0.21 -12.78
C SER A 227 8.37 0.56 -13.69
N LEU A 228 8.54 1.61 -14.49
CA LEU A 228 7.55 2.09 -15.46
C LEU A 228 8.23 2.30 -16.81
N GLN A 229 7.47 2.16 -17.90
CA GLN A 229 8.00 2.48 -19.23
C GLN A 229 8.52 3.92 -19.26
N ARG A 230 9.55 4.17 -20.08
CA ARG A 230 10.28 5.44 -20.10
C ARG A 230 9.37 6.66 -20.25
N ASP A 231 8.39 6.58 -21.15
CA ASP A 231 7.44 7.68 -21.38
C ASP A 231 6.46 7.87 -20.21
N ASP A 232 6.08 6.80 -19.53
CA ASP A 232 5.22 6.85 -18.34
C ASP A 232 5.99 7.39 -17.14
N MET A 233 7.26 7.04 -16.99
CA MET A 233 8.16 7.61 -15.99
C MET A 233 8.33 9.12 -16.18
N ARG A 234 8.49 9.57 -17.43
CA ARG A 234 8.52 11.00 -17.76
C ARG A 234 7.19 11.69 -17.41
N GLN A 235 6.06 11.09 -17.79
CA GLN A 235 4.74 11.62 -17.46
C GLN A 235 4.54 11.74 -15.95
N LEU A 236 4.95 10.73 -15.18
CA LEU A 236 4.91 10.75 -13.72
C LEU A 236 5.74 11.92 -13.17
N LEU A 237 7.00 12.07 -13.58
CA LEU A 237 7.88 13.15 -13.10
C LEU A 237 7.33 14.55 -13.36
N LEU A 238 6.72 14.77 -14.52
CA LEU A 238 6.07 16.03 -14.87
C LEU A 238 4.78 16.27 -14.08
N ALA A 239 4.06 15.20 -13.74
CA ALA A 239 2.77 15.27 -13.06
C ALA A 239 2.91 15.42 -11.54
N LEU A 240 3.96 14.87 -10.91
CA LEU A 240 4.16 14.95 -9.46
C LEU A 240 4.31 16.41 -9.00
N ASP A 241 3.57 16.78 -7.95
CA ASP A 241 3.54 18.13 -7.40
C ASP A 241 3.82 18.07 -5.89
N PRO A 242 4.96 18.58 -5.40
CA PRO A 242 5.26 18.55 -3.97
C PRO A 242 4.21 19.31 -3.15
N ALA A 243 3.53 20.32 -3.71
CA ALA A 243 2.46 21.03 -3.02
C ALA A 243 1.21 20.16 -2.79
N LYS A 244 1.05 19.06 -3.53
CA LYS A 244 -0.05 18.08 -3.36
C LYS A 244 0.29 16.94 -2.40
N ASN A 245 1.47 16.99 -1.76
CA ASN A 245 2.00 15.95 -0.86
C ASN A 245 1.85 14.54 -1.47
N PRO A 246 2.54 14.25 -2.59
CA PRO A 246 2.29 13.02 -3.32
C PRO A 246 2.72 11.79 -2.53
N VAL A 247 1.92 10.74 -2.61
CA VAL A 247 2.23 9.44 -2.03
C VAL A 247 2.17 8.34 -3.08
N ILE A 248 2.85 7.24 -2.83
CA ILE A 248 2.61 5.96 -3.49
C ILE A 248 1.83 5.05 -2.55
N VAL A 249 0.77 4.42 -3.05
CA VAL A 249 0.04 3.32 -2.42
C VAL A 249 0.38 2.06 -3.19
N MET A 250 1.12 1.12 -2.61
CA MET A 250 1.62 -0.04 -3.35
C MET A 250 1.43 -1.37 -2.61
N GLY A 251 1.03 -2.40 -3.35
CA GLY A 251 0.75 -3.74 -2.82
C GLY A 251 0.00 -4.63 -3.82
N ASP A 252 -0.16 -5.91 -3.48
CA ASP A 252 -1.05 -6.79 -4.24
C ASP A 252 -2.52 -6.38 -4.09
N ALA A 253 -3.33 -6.63 -5.12
CA ALA A 253 -4.73 -6.23 -5.16
C ALA A 253 -5.55 -6.71 -3.95
N GLY A 254 -5.30 -7.93 -3.48
CA GLY A 254 -6.02 -8.51 -2.34
C GLY A 254 -5.68 -7.81 -1.03
N THR A 255 -4.42 -7.45 -0.82
CA THR A 255 -3.99 -6.69 0.36
C THR A 255 -4.49 -5.25 0.34
N LEU A 256 -4.38 -4.56 -0.80
CA LEU A 256 -4.82 -3.17 -0.92
C LEU A 256 -6.35 -3.03 -0.78
N GLY A 257 -7.11 -4.06 -1.15
CA GLY A 257 -8.57 -4.08 -1.05
C GLY A 257 -9.15 -4.26 0.37
N ARG A 258 -8.30 -4.47 1.39
CA ARG A 258 -8.71 -4.63 2.79
C ARG A 258 -8.91 -3.29 3.51
#